data_AF-A0A1M7M260-F1
#
_entry.id   AF-A0A1M7M260-F1
#
_cell.length_a   1.000
_cell.length_b   1.000
_cell.length_c   1.000
_cell.angle_alpha   90.00
_cell.angle_beta   90.00
_cell.angle_gamma   90.00
#
_symmetry.space_group_name_H-M   'P 1'
#
loop_
_entity.id
_entity.type
_entity.pdbx_description
1 polymer ?
#
loop_
_entity_poly.entity_id
_entity_poly.type
_entity_poly.pdbx_seq_one_letter_code
_entity_poly.pdbx_strand_id
1 'polypeptide(L)'
;MGFRFLISSTAEDRSESNEKSDKLIKDSFFIKSRNFNAEMYEDNQGYIIRKGSQAKKNLSNSITETYRKLREKLIDKGLLVLNGDYYIFSEDTVFNSTSAASNIILGRQSNGLVEWINKNGITYKDVEEVMNN
;
A
#
# COMPACT_ATOMS: atom_id res chain seq x y z
N MET A 1 -38.94 -30.16 -41.69
CA MET A 1 -37.48 -29.92 -41.76
C MET A 1 -37.21 -28.72 -40.86
N GLY A 2 -36.77 -28.91 -39.61
CA GLY A 2 -35.36 -28.80 -39.19
C GLY A 2 -34.99 -27.30 -39.04
N PHE A 3 -34.64 -26.72 -37.90
CA PHE A 3 -33.78 -27.18 -36.81
C PHE A 3 -34.13 -26.43 -35.51
N ARG A 4 -34.05 -27.14 -34.38
CA ARG A 4 -33.99 -26.57 -33.02
C ARG A 4 -32.50 -26.37 -32.71
N PHE A 5 -32.05 -25.13 -32.50
CA PHE A 5 -30.69 -24.90 -32.02
C PHE A 5 -30.66 -25.09 -30.50
N LEU A 6 -30.03 -26.19 -30.08
CA LEU A 6 -29.58 -26.42 -28.71
C LEU A 6 -28.33 -25.57 -28.48
N ILE A 7 -28.43 -24.52 -27.68
CA ILE A 7 -27.24 -23.93 -27.06
C ILE A 7 -27.17 -24.51 -25.64
N SER A 8 -26.46 -25.62 -25.52
CA SER A 8 -25.76 -25.94 -24.27
C SER A 8 -24.43 -25.21 -24.34
N SER A 9 -24.27 -24.18 -23.51
CA SER A 9 -22.93 -23.73 -23.10
C SER A 9 -22.95 -23.49 -21.61
N THR A 10 -22.43 -24.48 -20.91
CA THR A 10 -21.63 -24.33 -19.70
C THR A 10 -20.64 -23.16 -19.82
N ALA A 11 -20.26 -22.63 -18.65
CA ALA A 11 -19.20 -21.66 -18.33
C ALA A 11 -19.70 -20.24 -18.05
N GLU A 12 -19.86 -20.00 -16.73
CA GLU A 12 -19.51 -18.81 -15.96
C GLU A 12 -19.58 -17.39 -16.58
N ASP A 13 -20.29 -16.54 -15.84
CA ASP A 13 -19.84 -15.20 -15.44
C ASP A 13 -19.44 -14.26 -16.58
N ARG A 14 -20.45 -13.67 -17.23
CA ARG A 14 -20.27 -12.51 -18.10
C ARG A 14 -20.71 -11.23 -17.38
N SER A 15 -19.70 -10.63 -16.75
CA SER A 15 -19.40 -9.19 -16.85
C SER A 15 -20.05 -8.26 -15.82
N GLU A 16 -19.70 -8.50 -14.55
CA GLU A 16 -19.53 -7.50 -13.47
C GLU A 16 -18.40 -6.47 -13.75
N SER A 17 -18.31 -5.93 -14.98
CA SER A 17 -17.15 -5.14 -15.43
C SER A 17 -17.33 -3.63 -15.41
N ASN A 18 -18.41 -3.09 -14.81
CA ASN A 18 -18.66 -1.64 -14.81
C ASN A 18 -18.91 -1.00 -13.43
N GLU A 19 -18.70 -1.73 -12.34
CA GLU A 19 -18.72 -1.18 -10.97
C GLU A 19 -17.37 -1.33 -10.23
N LYS A 20 -16.41 -2.05 -10.83
CA LYS A 20 -15.06 -2.22 -10.26
C LYS A 20 -14.12 -1.05 -10.56
N SER A 21 -14.38 -0.25 -11.59
CA SER A 21 -13.54 0.89 -11.99
C SER A 21 -13.71 2.09 -11.06
N ASP A 22 -14.92 2.38 -10.59
CA ASP A 22 -15.23 3.58 -9.79
C ASP A 22 -14.89 3.40 -8.29
N LYS A 23 -14.79 2.15 -7.81
CA LYS A 23 -14.33 1.83 -6.45
C LYS A 23 -12.81 1.70 -6.30
N LEU A 24 -12.04 1.83 -7.38
CA LEU A 24 -10.58 1.77 -7.33
C LEU A 24 -9.95 3.05 -6.78
N ILE A 25 -10.68 4.17 -6.79
CA ILE A 25 -10.18 5.52 -6.46
C ILE A 25 -10.27 5.84 -4.95
N LYS A 26 -10.50 4.84 -4.10
CA LYS A 26 -10.12 4.88 -2.67
C LYS A 26 -8.83 4.09 -2.51
N ASP A 27 -7.78 4.68 -3.06
CA ASP A 27 -6.58 4.02 -3.52
C ASP A 27 -5.75 3.50 -2.32
N SER A 28 -5.98 2.24 -1.96
CA SER A 28 -5.12 1.53 -1.01
C SER A 28 -3.89 1.04 -1.75
N PHE A 29 -2.77 1.66 -1.47
CA PHE A 29 -1.45 1.31 -1.98
C PHE A 29 -0.78 0.26 -1.11
N PHE A 30 -0.01 -0.60 -1.76
CA PHE A 30 0.78 -1.65 -1.15
C PHE A 30 2.25 -1.38 -1.41
N ILE A 31 3.09 -1.64 -0.41
CA ILE A 31 4.53 -1.48 -0.61
C ILE A 31 5.11 -2.67 -1.39
N LYS A 32 5.95 -2.37 -2.39
CA LYS A 32 6.66 -3.34 -3.19
C LYS A 32 7.82 -3.95 -2.41
N SER A 33 7.52 -4.91 -1.53
CA SER A 33 8.53 -5.67 -0.79
C SER A 33 8.27 -7.17 -0.82
N ARG A 34 9.36 -7.96 -0.79
CA ARG A 34 9.30 -9.43 -0.85
C ARG A 34 9.08 -10.09 0.51
N ASN A 35 9.42 -9.39 1.58
CA ASN A 35 9.39 -9.91 2.96
C ASN A 35 8.41 -9.15 3.87
N PHE A 36 7.90 -8.01 3.42
CA PHE A 36 7.06 -7.13 4.23
C PHE A 36 5.91 -6.66 3.37
N ASN A 37 4.72 -6.66 3.97
CA ASN A 37 3.51 -6.13 3.37
C ASN A 37 3.04 -4.96 4.23
N ALA A 38 2.88 -3.80 3.61
CA ALA A 38 2.30 -2.62 4.23
C ALA A 38 1.22 -2.07 3.30
N GLU A 39 0.13 -1.62 3.89
CA GLU A 39 -0.99 -0.99 3.20
C GLU A 39 -1.07 0.47 3.63
N MET A 40 -1.16 1.36 2.66
CA MET A 40 -1.29 2.80 2.81
C MET A 40 -2.52 3.26 2.05
N TYR A 41 -3.23 4.26 2.54
CA TYR A 41 -4.23 4.95 1.75
C TYR A 41 -4.05 6.46 1.92
N GLU A 42 -4.45 7.21 0.89
CA GLU A 42 -4.50 8.66 0.95
C GLU A 42 -5.82 9.12 1.58
N ASP A 43 -5.72 10.12 2.45
CA ASP A 43 -6.84 10.83 3.06
C ASP A 43 -6.54 12.34 3.03
N ASN A 44 -7.56 13.17 3.29
CA ASN A 44 -7.41 14.62 3.35
C ASN A 44 -6.35 15.11 4.36
N GLN A 45 -6.03 14.30 5.38
CA GLN A 45 -5.03 14.63 6.39
C GLN A 45 -3.60 14.22 6.00
N GLY A 46 -3.43 13.42 4.95
CA GLY A 46 -2.16 12.88 4.48
C GLY A 46 -2.23 11.38 4.20
N TYR A 47 -1.14 10.66 4.45
CA TYR A 47 -1.02 9.25 4.12
C TYR A 47 -1.16 8.38 5.35
N ILE A 48 -2.21 7.57 5.42
CA ILE A 48 -2.43 6.68 6.55
C ILE A 48 -1.94 5.29 6.22
N ILE A 49 -1.02 4.79 7.05
CA ILE A 49 -0.63 3.38 7.06
C ILE A 49 -1.62 2.62 7.92
N ARG A 50 -2.23 1.58 7.35
CA ARG A 50 -3.23 0.78 8.05
C ARG A 50 -2.56 -0.09 9.11
N LYS A 51 -3.26 -0.26 10.24
CA LYS A 51 -2.87 -1.24 11.26
C LYS A 51 -2.70 -2.64 10.67
N GLY A 52 -1.74 -3.39 11.17
CA GLY A 52 -1.31 -4.69 10.64
C GLY A 52 -0.24 -4.60 9.54
N SER A 53 0.07 -3.39 9.05
CA SER A 53 1.20 -3.20 8.13
C SER A 53 2.52 -3.60 8.77
N GLN A 54 3.43 -4.14 7.98
CA GLN A 54 4.73 -4.62 8.44
C GLN A 54 5.84 -3.62 8.09
N ALA A 55 6.79 -3.46 8.99
CA ALA A 55 7.97 -2.63 8.83
C ALA A 55 9.24 -3.43 9.15
N LYS A 56 10.27 -3.26 8.33
CA LYS A 56 11.57 -3.91 8.48
C LYS A 56 12.23 -3.47 9.79
N LYS A 57 12.66 -4.40 10.64
CA LYS A 57 13.35 -4.10 11.90
C LYS A 57 14.66 -3.32 11.73
N ASN A 58 15.46 -3.70 10.74
CA ASN A 58 16.74 -3.09 10.47
C ASN A 58 16.62 -1.77 9.70
N LEU A 59 17.21 -0.73 10.26
CA LEU A 59 17.44 0.55 9.60
C LEU A 59 18.80 0.53 8.90
N SER A 60 18.84 0.95 7.64
CA SER A 60 20.08 1.22 6.93
C SER A 60 20.73 2.51 7.45
N ASN A 61 22.06 2.56 7.47
CA ASN A 61 22.82 3.77 7.81
C ASN A 61 22.54 4.96 6.88
N SER A 62 21.92 4.73 5.73
CA SER A 62 21.53 5.77 4.78
C SER A 62 20.29 6.58 5.21
N ILE A 63 19.59 6.18 6.29
CA ILE A 63 18.42 6.92 6.75
C ILE A 63 18.84 8.16 7.57
N THR A 64 18.18 9.29 7.34
CA THR A 64 18.44 10.52 8.12
C THR A 64 18.03 10.33 9.58
N GLU A 65 18.80 10.95 10.50
CA GLU A 65 18.54 10.89 11.94
C GLU A 65 17.11 11.34 12.32
N THR A 66 16.54 12.30 11.60
CA THR A 66 15.15 12.74 11.77
C THR A 66 14.14 11.60 11.64
N TYR A 67 14.28 10.75 10.62
CA TYR A 67 13.39 9.61 10.42
C TYR A 67 13.66 8.48 11.41
N ARG A 68 14.92 8.29 11.84
CA ARG A 68 15.24 7.37 12.93
C ARG A 68 14.54 7.79 14.22
N LYS A 69 14.64 9.07 14.60
CA LYS A 69 13.94 9.64 15.76
C LYS A 69 12.43 9.52 15.64
N LEU A 70 11.85 9.77 14.46
CA LEU A 70 10.42 9.59 14.21
C LEU A 70 10.01 8.13 14.43
N ARG A 71 10.81 7.19 13.95
CA ARG A 71 10.57 5.76 14.16
C ARG A 71 10.65 5.36 15.62
N GLU A 72 11.68 5.82 16.33
CA GLU A 72 11.82 5.57 17.76
C GLU A 72 10.61 6.10 18.54
N LYS A 73 10.11 7.29 18.18
CA LYS A 73 8.85 7.81 18.75
C LYS A 73 7.64 6.92 18.46
N LEU A 74 7.55 6.33 17.27
CA LEU A 74 6.46 5.40 16.94
C LEU A 74 6.55 4.10 17.76
N ILE A 75 7.77 3.61 18.00
CA ILE A 75 8.01 2.43 18.85
C ILE A 75 7.68 2.76 20.32
N ASP A 76 8.15 3.90 20.82
CA ASP A 76 7.91 4.40 22.17
C ASP A 76 6.41 4.61 22.45
N LYS A 77 5.67 5.13 21.47
CA LYS A 77 4.21 5.24 21.52
C LYS A 77 3.47 3.90 21.43
N GLY A 78 4.15 2.79 21.17
CA GLY A 78 3.51 1.49 20.95
C GLY A 78 2.81 1.34 19.60
N LEU A 79 3.00 2.27 18.66
CA LEU A 79 2.46 2.18 17.31
C LEU A 79 3.22 1.14 16.47
N LEU A 80 4.53 0.99 16.70
CA LEU A 80 5.34 -0.06 16.08
C LEU A 80 5.71 -1.13 17.10
N VAL A 81 5.06 -2.28 17.00
CA VAL A 81 5.29 -3.42 17.89
C VAL A 81 6.21 -4.43 17.22
N LEU A 82 7.27 -4.83 17.92
CA LEU A 82 8.20 -5.84 17.39
C LEU A 82 7.53 -7.22 17.38
N ASN A 83 7.44 -7.84 16.21
CA ASN A 83 6.89 -9.17 16.00
C ASN A 83 7.96 -10.10 15.39
N GLY A 84 8.91 -10.52 16.23
CA GLY A 84 10.05 -11.35 15.82
C GLY A 84 11.06 -10.57 14.95
N ASP A 85 11.01 -10.80 13.65
CA ASP A 85 11.95 -10.28 12.64
C ASP A 85 11.52 -8.95 11.99
N TYR A 86 10.28 -8.53 12.21
CA TYR A 86 9.71 -7.27 11.70
C TYR A 86 8.91 -6.55 12.77
N TYR A 87 8.64 -5.27 12.55
CA TYR A 87 7.66 -4.51 13.31
C TYR A 87 6.30 -4.59 12.63
N ILE A 88 5.23 -4.49 13.41
CA ILE A 88 3.86 -4.38 12.94
C ILE A 88 3.28 -3.07 13.46
N PHE A 89 2.56 -2.36 12.60
CA PHE A 89 1.76 -1.21 13.01
C PHE A 89 0.56 -1.68 13.84
N SER A 90 0.50 -1.29 15.11
CA SER A 90 -0.61 -1.63 16.01
C SER A 90 -1.89 -0.88 15.66
N GLU A 91 -1.73 0.36 15.16
CA GLU A 91 -2.83 1.29 14.87
C GLU A 91 -2.57 2.00 13.53
N ASP A 92 -3.62 2.63 12.99
CA ASP A 92 -3.48 3.51 11.84
C ASP A 92 -2.59 4.71 12.16
N THR A 93 -1.57 4.91 11.33
CA THR A 93 -0.57 5.96 11.55
C THR A 93 -0.53 6.91 10.36
N VAL A 94 -0.78 8.19 10.62
CA VAL A 94 -0.75 9.24 9.61
C VAL A 94 0.69 9.73 9.38
N PHE A 95 1.06 9.87 8.12
CA PHE A 95 2.32 10.42 7.65
C PHE A 95 2.10 11.62 6.73
N ASN A 96 2.97 12.62 6.83
CA ASN A 96 2.95 13.80 5.96
C ASN A 96 3.34 13.49 4.50
N SER A 97 3.98 12.35 4.22
CA SER A 97 4.40 11.99 2.86
C SER A 97 4.55 10.48 2.68
N THR A 98 4.26 9.99 1.48
CA THR A 98 4.47 8.59 1.06
C THR A 98 5.93 8.13 1.22
N SER A 99 6.89 9.03 0.99
CA SER A 99 8.32 8.78 1.20
C SER A 99 8.66 8.61 2.68
N ALA A 100 8.03 9.37 3.58
CA ALA A 100 8.23 9.20 5.02
C ALA A 100 7.74 7.82 5.47
N ALA A 101 6.54 7.42 5.03
CA ALA A 101 6.00 6.10 5.30
C ALA A 101 6.90 4.96 4.77
N SER A 102 7.35 5.07 3.52
CA SER A 102 8.26 4.09 2.89
C SER A 102 9.59 3.96 3.62
N ASN A 103 10.18 5.10 4.02
CA ASN A 103 11.45 5.11 4.73
C ASN A 103 11.34 4.40 6.09
N ILE A 104 10.22 4.57 6.79
CA ILE A 104 9.96 3.92 8.06
C ILE A 104 9.75 2.42 7.88
N ILE A 105 8.96 2.02 6.88
CA ILE A 105 8.66 0.62 6.58
C ILE A 105 9.89 -0.12 6.06
N LEU A 106 10.58 0.39 5.06
CA LEU A 106 11.74 -0.27 4.45
C LEU A 106 13.02 -0.09 5.27
N GLY A 107 13.03 0.90 6.17
CA GLY A 107 14.18 1.27 6.98
C GLY A 107 15.34 1.86 6.17
N ARG A 108 15.11 2.32 4.93
CA ARG A 108 16.12 2.92 4.07
C ARG A 108 15.53 4.13 3.37
N GLN A 109 16.36 5.03 2.87
CA GLN A 109 15.87 6.09 1.98
C GLN A 109 15.33 5.46 0.70
N SER A 110 14.07 5.70 0.37
CA SER A 110 13.43 5.20 -0.84
C SER A 110 12.41 6.20 -1.34
N ASN A 111 12.18 6.17 -2.65
CA ASN A 111 11.20 7.04 -3.30
C ASN A 111 9.81 6.45 -3.05
N GLY A 112 9.04 7.04 -2.12
CA GLY A 112 7.72 6.50 -1.79
C GLY A 112 6.80 6.42 -3.01
N LEU A 113 6.90 7.40 -3.91
CA LEU A 113 6.10 7.45 -5.13
C LEU A 113 6.24 6.20 -6.03
N VAL A 114 7.38 5.49 -5.99
CA VAL A 114 7.60 4.28 -6.81
C VAL A 114 7.53 2.98 -6.01
N GLU A 115 7.76 3.03 -4.70
CA GLU A 115 7.67 1.84 -3.85
C GLU A 115 6.21 1.47 -3.54
N TRP A 116 5.31 2.45 -3.52
CA TRP A 116 3.89 2.24 -3.36
C TRP A 116 3.24 1.91 -4.71
N ILE A 117 2.56 0.77 -4.75
CA ILE A 117 1.84 0.29 -5.94
C ILE A 117 0.38 -0.01 -5.57
N ASN A 118 -0.56 0.32 -6.45
CA ASN A 118 -1.95 -0.10 -6.27
C ASN A 118 -2.13 -1.57 -6.72
N LYS A 119 -3.32 -2.13 -6.54
CA LYS A 119 -3.72 -3.48 -6.96
C LYS A 119 -3.52 -3.75 -8.45
N ASN A 120 -3.54 -2.69 -9.27
CA ASN A 120 -3.27 -2.76 -10.71
C ASN A 120 -1.78 -2.86 -11.05
N GLY A 121 -0.87 -2.80 -10.06
CA GLY A 121 0.58 -2.79 -10.26
C GLY A 121 1.13 -1.44 -10.74
N ILE A 122 0.28 -0.40 -10.75
CA ILE A 122 0.63 0.98 -11.10
C ILE A 122 1.25 1.64 -9.88
N THR A 123 2.33 2.40 -10.08
CA THR A 123 2.99 3.13 -8.98
C THR A 123 2.19 4.35 -8.56
N TYR A 124 2.34 4.76 -7.30
CA TYR A 124 1.69 5.97 -6.78
C TYR A 124 2.03 7.20 -7.64
N LYS A 125 3.27 7.29 -8.16
CA LYS A 125 3.68 8.34 -9.11
C LYS A 125 2.80 8.38 -10.36
N ASP A 126 2.58 7.24 -11.00
CA ASP A 126 1.73 7.15 -12.20
C ASP A 126 0.29 7.51 -11.87
N VAL A 127 -0.23 7.07 -10.72
CA VAL A 127 -1.59 7.40 -10.28
C VAL A 127 -1.76 8.91 -10.11
N GLU A 128 -0.82 9.58 -9.45
CA GLU A 128 -0.84 11.04 -9.32
C GLU A 128 -0.70 11.75 -10.67
N GLU A 129 0.13 11.24 -11.58
CA GLU A 129 0.31 11.82 -12.91
C GLU A 129 -0.98 11.74 -13.75
N VAL A 130 -1.69 10.60 -13.67
CA VAL A 130 -3.00 10.42 -14.32
C VAL A 130 -4.08 11.28 -13.68
N MET A 131 -4.05 11.49 -12.36
CA MET A 131 -5.03 12.34 -11.66
C MET A 131 -4.86 13.83 -11.95
N ASN A 132 -3.63 14.29 -12.19
CA ASN A 132 -3.32 15.71 -12.41
C ASN A 132 -3.37 16.13 -13.90
N ASN A 133 -3.72 15.24 -14.83
CA ASN A 133 -3.71 15.49 -16.28
C ASN A 133 -5.09 15.29 -16.91
#